data_AF-A0A967BN32-F1
#
_entry.id   AF-A0A967BN32-F1
#
_cell.length_a   1.000
_cell.length_b   1.000
_cell.length_c   1.000
_cell.angle_alpha   90.00
_cell.angle_beta   90.00
_cell.angle_gamma   90.00
#
_symmetry.space_group_name_H-M   'P 1'
#
loop_
_entity.id
_entity.type
_entity.pdbx_description
1 polymer ?
#
loop_
_entity_poly.entity_id
_entity_poly.type
_entity_poly.pdbx_seq_one_letter_code
_entity_poly.pdbx_strand_id
1 'polypeptide(L)'
;MKRMILFLLPFVAFAQIQYSGSVSPTHLMRISNGSEISLPFRLVDLQVSYSYGNFELKTNTALEARRKGSEFALDFREAYLAWYPSFGEVKFGKIIHTWG
;
A
#
# COMPACT_ATOMS: atom_id res chain seq x y z
N MET A 1 -23.41 -22.06 3.56
CA MET A 1 -22.75 -20.73 3.61
C MET A 1 -22.93 -20.02 4.96
N LYS A 2 -24.13 -19.93 5.55
CA LYS A 2 -24.36 -19.24 6.85
C LYS A 2 -23.55 -19.78 8.04
N ARG A 3 -23.29 -21.09 8.13
CA ARG A 3 -22.49 -21.69 9.23
C ARG A 3 -20.99 -21.37 9.16
N MET A 4 -20.46 -21.03 7.98
CA MET A 4 -19.04 -20.74 7.78
C MET A 4 -18.67 -19.33 8.28
N ILE A 5 -19.62 -18.39 8.23
CA ILE A 5 -19.49 -17.04 8.77
C ILE A 5 -19.24 -17.07 10.30
N LEU A 6 -19.81 -18.06 11.00
CA LEU A 6 -19.65 -18.19 12.45
C LEU A 6 -18.22 -18.58 12.87
N PHE A 7 -17.49 -19.30 12.02
CA PHE A 7 -16.09 -19.68 12.28
C PHE A 7 -15.08 -18.55 12.03
N LEU A 8 -15.45 -17.55 11.23
CA LEU A 8 -14.59 -16.40 10.92
C LEU A 8 -14.70 -15.27 11.96
N LEU A 9 -15.78 -15.26 12.76
CA LEU A 9 -16.05 -14.27 13.80
C LEU A 9 -14.91 -14.05 14.83
N PRO A 10 -14.23 -15.09 15.38
CA PRO A 10 -13.14 -14.88 16.32
C PRO A 10 -11.89 -14.28 15.65
N PHE A 11 -11.69 -14.51 14.35
CA PHE A 11 -10.55 -13.96 13.62
C PHE A 11 -10.67 -12.45 13.46
N VAL A 12 -11.90 -11.96 13.21
CA VAL A 12 -12.19 -10.53 13.06
C VAL A 12 -12.24 -9.80 14.41
N ALA A 13 -12.69 -10.46 15.49
CA ALA A 13 -12.91 -9.81 16.79
C ALA A 13 -11.62 -9.36 17.51
N PHE A 14 -10.49 -10.03 17.26
CA PHE A 14 -9.19 -9.72 17.88
C PHE A 14 -8.17 -9.16 16.89
N ALA A 15 -8.59 -8.90 15.65
CA ALA A 15 -7.72 -8.32 14.64
C ALA A 15 -7.82 -6.80 14.62
N GLN A 16 -6.69 -6.16 14.39
CA GLN A 16 -6.61 -4.73 14.17
C GLN A 16 -6.47 -4.44 12.68
N ILE A 17 -7.34 -3.59 12.16
CA ILE A 17 -7.23 -3.07 10.79
C ILE A 17 -6.70 -1.65 10.89
N GLN A 18 -5.56 -1.40 10.24
CA GLN A 18 -4.99 -0.07 10.08
C GLN A 18 -5.07 0.32 8.60
N TYR A 19 -5.57 1.52 8.33
CA TYR A 19 -5.54 2.09 7.00
C TYR A 19 -4.89 3.47 7.09
N SER A 20 -4.06 3.78 6.12
CA SER A 20 -3.38 5.05 5.98
C SER A 20 -3.24 5.38 4.51
N GLY A 21 -3.12 6.66 4.20
CA GLY A 21 -2.95 7.08 2.82
C GLY A 21 -2.80 8.57 2.70
N SER A 22 -2.47 9.00 1.49
CA SER A 22 -2.36 10.41 1.16
C SER A 22 -2.85 10.66 -0.26
N VAL A 23 -3.38 11.87 -0.48
CA VAL A 23 -3.76 12.35 -1.80
C VAL A 23 -2.98 13.62 -2.07
N SER A 24 -2.22 13.65 -3.16
CA SER A 24 -1.30 14.75 -3.48
C SER A 24 -1.49 15.19 -4.94
N PRO A 25 -2.45 16.09 -5.21
CA PRO A 25 -2.63 16.66 -6.53
C PRO A 25 -1.57 17.74 -6.78
N THR A 26 -0.37 17.33 -7.15
CA THR A 26 0.76 18.23 -7.42
C THR A 26 0.90 18.56 -8.90
N HIS A 27 1.51 19.70 -9.19
CA HIS A 27 1.90 20.11 -10.53
C HIS A 27 3.34 20.61 -10.48
N LEU A 28 4.16 20.16 -11.42
CA LEU A 28 5.57 20.54 -11.48
C LEU A 28 5.79 21.48 -12.67
N MET A 29 6.25 22.69 -12.38
CA MET A 29 6.64 23.67 -13.38
C MET A 29 8.14 23.90 -13.37
N ARG A 30 8.74 23.98 -14.55
CA ARG A 30 10.16 24.27 -14.71
C ARG A 30 10.41 25.76 -14.50
N ILE A 31 11.28 26.10 -13.56
CA ILE A 31 11.61 27.50 -13.21
C ILE A 31 12.16 28.28 -14.41
N SER A 32 12.93 27.62 -15.29
CA SER A 32 13.62 28.30 -16.41
C SER A 32 12.69 28.80 -17.52
N ASN A 33 11.50 28.23 -17.70
CA ASN A 33 10.62 28.56 -18.83
C ASN A 33 9.11 28.42 -18.53
N GLY A 34 8.72 28.12 -17.29
CA GLY A 34 7.33 27.92 -16.89
C GLY A 34 6.65 26.70 -17.53
N SER A 35 7.38 25.85 -18.26
CA SER A 35 6.81 24.67 -18.89
C SER A 35 6.48 23.59 -17.86
N GLU A 36 5.41 22.85 -18.09
CA GLU A 36 5.03 21.71 -17.26
C GLU A 36 6.01 20.54 -17.43
N ILE A 37 6.45 19.97 -16.31
CA ILE A 37 7.32 18.80 -16.25
C ILE A 37 6.45 17.54 -16.29
N SER A 38 6.60 16.73 -17.35
CA SER A 38 5.78 15.53 -17.59
C SER A 38 6.26 14.26 -16.86
N LEU A 39 6.82 14.40 -15.66
CA LEU A 39 7.22 13.27 -14.83
C LEU A 39 5.97 12.63 -14.21
N PRO A 40 5.90 11.29 -14.09
CA PRO A 40 4.85 10.65 -13.33
C PRO A 40 4.96 11.09 -11.87
N PHE A 41 3.83 11.39 -11.26
CA PHE A 41 3.75 11.75 -9.84
C PHE A 41 2.65 10.94 -9.15
N ARG A 42 2.86 10.64 -7.88
CA ARG A 42 1.92 9.85 -7.08
C ARG A 42 0.76 10.73 -6.65
N LEU A 43 -0.41 10.44 -7.19
CA LEU A 43 -1.64 11.11 -6.82
C LEU A 43 -2.22 10.57 -5.53
N VAL A 44 -2.21 9.25 -5.39
CA VAL A 44 -2.80 8.56 -4.23
C VAL A 44 -1.82 7.50 -3.76
N ASP A 45 -1.64 7.43 -2.45
CA ASP A 45 -0.96 6.34 -1.75
C ASP A 45 -1.95 5.75 -0.75
N LEU A 46 -2.13 4.44 -0.77
CA LEU A 46 -3.03 3.72 0.13
C LEU A 46 -2.30 2.52 0.72
N GLN A 47 -2.31 2.46 2.05
CA GLN A 47 -1.74 1.39 2.84
C GLN A 47 -2.81 0.80 3.73
N VAL A 48 -2.99 -0.51 3.65
CA VAL A 48 -3.91 -1.25 4.51
C VAL A 48 -3.14 -2.40 5.15
N SER A 49 -3.21 -2.47 6.47
CA SER A 49 -2.60 -3.51 7.29
C SER A 49 -3.65 -4.20 8.15
N TYR A 50 -3.58 -5.52 8.24
CA TYR A 50 -4.42 -6.35 9.09
C TYR A 50 -3.49 -7.11 10.04
N SER A 51 -3.60 -6.85 11.34
CA SER A 51 -2.74 -7.43 12.36
C SER A 51 -3.56 -8.34 13.28
N TYR A 52 -3.08 -9.57 13.48
CA TYR A 52 -3.70 -10.55 14.36
C TYR A 52 -2.60 -11.32 15.12
N GLY A 53 -2.47 -11.04 16.42
CA GLY A 53 -1.40 -11.62 17.25
C GLY A 53 -0.01 -11.33 16.67
N ASN A 54 0.72 -12.40 16.33
CA ASN A 54 2.07 -12.31 15.77
C ASN A 54 2.08 -12.27 14.24
N PHE A 55 0.93 -12.16 13.59
CA PHE A 55 0.81 -12.10 12.14
C PHE A 55 0.32 -10.73 11.70
N GLU A 56 0.85 -10.26 10.57
CA GLU A 56 0.41 -9.02 9.95
C GLU A 56 0.36 -9.17 8.44
N LEU A 57 -0.78 -8.88 7.83
CA LEU A 57 -0.92 -8.79 6.38
C LEU A 57 -0.82 -7.31 6.00
N LYS A 58 0.18 -6.94 5.18
CA LYS A 58 0.34 -5.57 4.69
C LYS A 58 0.11 -5.48 3.19
N THR A 59 -0.56 -4.42 2.77
CA THR A 59 -0.78 -4.07 1.37
C THR A 59 -0.51 -2.58 1.16
N ASN A 60 0.22 -2.25 0.10
CA ASN A 60 0.52 -0.88 -0.32
C ASN A 60 0.20 -0.75 -1.81
N THR A 61 -0.67 0.19 -2.14
CA THR A 61 -1.07 0.52 -3.50
C THR A 61 -0.89 2.02 -3.74
N ALA A 62 -0.33 2.37 -4.88
CA ALA A 62 -0.18 3.74 -5.33
C ALA A 62 -0.91 3.94 -6.67
N LEU A 63 -1.44 5.14 -6.86
CA LEU A 63 -1.94 5.60 -8.15
C LEU A 63 -1.01 6.71 -8.64
N GLU A 64 -0.38 6.49 -9.79
CA GLU A 64 0.48 7.45 -10.45
C GLU A 64 -0.24 8.07 -11.65
N ALA A 65 -0.05 9.37 -11.86
CA ALA A 65 -0.56 10.04 -13.05
C ALA A 65 0.56 10.66 -13.85
N ARG A 66 0.38 10.63 -15.17
CA ARG A 66 1.20 11.34 -16.13
C ARG A 66 0.32 12.31 -16.91
N ARG A 67 0.56 13.62 -16.71
CA ARG A 67 -0.28 14.63 -17.37
C ARG A 67 -0.08 14.69 -18.88
N LYS A 68 1.13 14.39 -19.36
CA LYS A 68 1.38 14.22 -20.80
C LYS A 68 0.75 12.89 -21.26
N GLY A 69 -0.49 12.95 -21.72
CA GLY A 69 -1.27 11.80 -22.20
C GLY A 69 -2.51 11.44 -21.37
N SER A 70 -2.75 12.09 -20.23
CA SER A 70 -3.85 11.76 -19.30
C SER A 70 -3.86 10.29 -18.88
N GLU A 71 -2.68 9.72 -18.67
CA GLU A 71 -2.51 8.31 -18.32
C GLU A 71 -2.44 8.17 -16.80
N PHE A 72 -3.21 7.21 -16.27
CA PHE A 72 -3.15 6.80 -14.88
C PHE A 72 -2.62 5.38 -14.80
N ALA A 73 -1.67 5.14 -13.91
CA ALA A 73 -1.07 3.84 -13.67
C ALA A 73 -1.31 3.42 -12.21
N LEU A 74 -1.87 2.22 -12.03
CA LEU A 74 -1.98 1.59 -10.72
C LEU A 74 -0.72 0.79 -10.43
N ASP A 75 -0.05 1.11 -9.32
CA ASP A 75 1.15 0.43 -8.83
C ASP A 75 0.84 -0.30 -7.52
N PHE A 76 0.74 -1.63 -7.59
CA PHE A 76 0.62 -2.49 -6.42
C PHE A 76 2.02 -2.78 -5.85
N ARG A 77 2.48 -1.93 -4.95
CA ARG A 77 3.87 -1.88 -4.50
C ARG A 77 4.24 -3.06 -3.61
N GLU A 78 3.42 -3.30 -2.59
CA GLU A 78 3.68 -4.30 -1.57
C GLU A 78 2.41 -5.07 -1.26
N ALA A 79 2.56 -6.38 -1.10
CA ALA A 79 1.50 -7.28 -0.67
C ALA A 79 2.17 -8.49 -0.04
N TYR A 80 2.27 -8.50 1.28
CA TYR A 80 2.99 -9.55 1.99
C TYR A 80 2.36 -9.86 3.35
N LEU A 81 2.57 -11.12 3.76
CA LEU A 81 2.30 -11.59 5.10
C LEU A 81 3.60 -11.56 5.90
N ALA A 82 3.58 -10.90 7.06
CA ALA A 82 4.63 -10.93 8.06
C ALA A 82 4.21 -11.82 9.23
N TRP A 83 5.18 -12.56 9.74
CA TRP A 83 5.09 -13.31 10.98
C TRP A 83 6.24 -12.92 11.89
N TYR A 84 5.93 -12.66 13.15
CA TYR A 84 6.83 -12.19 14.19
C TYR A 84 7.06 -13.27 15.26
N PRO A 85 7.83 -14.34 14.97
CA PRO A 85 8.24 -15.30 15.99
C PRO A 85 9.29 -14.71 16.95
N SER A 86 9.53 -15.37 18.08
CA SER A 86 10.53 -14.92 19.07
C SER A 86 11.96 -14.82 18.53
N PHE A 87 12.27 -15.54 17.45
CA PHE A 87 13.60 -15.57 16.83
C PHE A 87 13.79 -14.52 15.73
N GLY A 88 12.78 -13.74 15.36
CA GLY A 88 12.92 -12.70 14.33
C GLY A 88 11.64 -12.37 13.57
N GLU A 89 11.78 -12.07 12.28
CA GLU A 89 10.69 -11.72 11.38
C GLU A 89 10.78 -12.57 10.10
N VAL A 90 9.65 -13.14 9.69
CA VAL A 90 9.52 -13.87 8.42
C VAL A 90 8.47 -13.16 7.58
N LYS A 91 8.85 -12.73 6.37
CA LYS A 91 7.95 -12.08 5.43
C LYS A 91 7.80 -12.93 4.17
N PHE A 92 6.57 -13.06 3.68
CA PHE A 92 6.23 -13.80 2.48
C PHE A 92 5.31 -12.97 1.57
N GLY A 93 5.74 -12.71 0.33
CA GLY A 93 4.97 -11.97 -0.66
C GLY A 93 5.81 -10.97 -1.45
N LYS A 94 5.13 -9.99 -2.06
CA LYS A 94 5.78 -8.88 -2.76
C LYS A 94 6.18 -7.82 -1.75
N ILE A 95 7.49 -7.58 -1.63
CA ILE A 95 8.08 -6.66 -0.64
C ILE A 95 9.10 -5.80 -1.37
N ILE A 96 9.19 -4.52 -1.02
CA ILE A 96 10.28 -3.66 -1.49
C ILE A 96 11.51 -3.92 -0.60
N HIS A 97 12.57 -4.46 -1.18
CA HIS A 97 13.87 -4.54 -0.50
C HIS A 97 14.64 -3.24 -0.75
N THR A 98 14.80 -2.43 0.29
CA THR A 98 15.65 -1.24 0.24
C THR A 98 17.02 -1.60 0.78
N TRP A 99 18.04 -1.52 -0.08
CA TRP A 99 19.44 -1.55 0.32
C TRP A 99 19.89 -0.11 0.46
N GLY A 100 20.37 0.26 1.64
CA GLY A 100 20.94 1.59 1.89
C GLY A 100 22.22 1.81 1.11
#